data_AF-A0A7C5I9A7-F1
#
_entry.id   AF-A0A7C5I9A7-F1
#
_cell.length_a   1.000
_cell.length_b   1.000
_cell.length_c   1.000
_cell.angle_alpha   90.00
_cell.angle_beta   90.00
_cell.angle_gamma   90.00
#
_symmetry.space_group_name_H-M   'P 1'
#
loop_
_entity.id
_entity.type
_entity.pdbx_description
1 polymer ?
#
loop_
_entity_poly.entity_id
_entity_poly.type
_entity_poly.pdbx_seq_one_letter_code
_entity_poly.pdbx_strand_id
1 'polypeptide(L)' 'MILGLTGKNAAGKGEVARVLVEGGFEYFSLSDEIRAELRKAGVEPSREAMIAEGRRLRSEFGLDVLA' A
#
# COMPACT_ATOMS: atom_id res chain seq x y z
N MET A 1 15.63 -0.18 11.28
CA MET A 1 14.40 0.41 11.87
C MET A 1 13.35 0.42 10.78
N ILE A 2 12.09 0.08 11.08
CA ILE A 2 10.97 0.13 10.12
C ILE A 2 9.93 1.09 10.68
N LEU A 3 9.43 2.00 9.83
CA LEU A 3 8.43 3.00 10.20
C LEU A 3 7.15 2.77 9.39
N GLY A 4 6.07 2.39 10.07
CA GLY A 4 4.75 2.23 9.45
C GLY A 4 4.02 3.57 9.34
N LEU A 5 3.71 4.01 8.12
CA LEU A 5 2.94 5.24 7.88
C LEU A 5 1.46 4.92 7.65
N THR A 6 0.63 5.14 8.66
CA THR A 6 -0.83 4.94 8.61
C THR A 6 -1.61 6.26 8.69
N GLY A 7 -2.88 6.25 8.28
CA GLY A 7 -3.74 7.43 8.24
C GLY A 7 -4.72 7.42 7.08
N LYS A 8 -5.69 8.34 7.10
CA LYS A 8 -6.74 8.45 6.08
C LYS A 8 -6.17 8.80 4.70
N ASN A 9 -6.97 8.61 3.65
CA ASN A 9 -6.63 9.11 2.31
C ASN A 9 -6.48 10.63 2.35
N ALA A 10 -5.49 11.15 1.60
CA ALA A 10 -5.12 12.57 1.59
C ALA A 10 -4.64 13.15 2.94
N ALA A 11 -4.31 12.33 3.94
CA ALA A 11 -3.78 12.80 5.23
C ALA A 11 -2.31 13.25 5.22
N GLY A 12 -1.68 13.43 4.05
CA GLY A 12 -0.28 13.87 3.94
C GLY A 12 0.79 12.79 4.17
N LYS A 13 0.43 11.50 4.26
CA LYS A 13 1.41 10.41 4.50
C LYS A 13 2.56 10.36 3.48
N GLY A 14 2.26 10.65 2.21
CA GLY A 14 3.26 10.69 1.16
C GLY A 14 4.31 11.79 1.37
N GLU A 15 3.92 12.90 1.99
CA GLU A 15 4.84 13.98 2.32
C GLU A 15 5.77 13.59 3.47
N VAL A 16 5.25 12.94 4.50
CA VAL A 16 6.08 12.38 5.58
C VAL A 16 7.06 11.34 5.03
N ALA A 17 6.59 10.46 4.14
CA ALA A 17 7.44 9.48 3.47
C ALA A 17 8.58 10.17 2.69
N ARG A 18 8.27 11.23 1.94
CA ARG A 18 9.27 12.00 1.18
C ARG A 18 10.37 12.57 2.08
N VAL A 19 10.00 13.20 3.20
CA VAL A 19 10.97 13.73 4.18
C VAL A 19 11.84 12.62 4.77
N LEU A 20 11.26 11.45 5.09
CA LEU A 20 12.03 10.31 5.58
C LEU A 20 13.02 9.77 4.53
N VAL A 21 12.60 9.72 3.26
CA VAL A 21 13.48 9.31 2.16
C VAL A 21 14.66 10.27 1.99
N GLU A 22 14.41 11.57 2.06
CA GLU A 22 15.48 12.59 2.07
C GLU A 22 16.45 12.41 3.26
N GLY A 23 15.97 11.88 4.38
CA GLY A 23 16.76 11.48 5.54
C GLY A 23 17.48 10.13 5.41
N GLY A 24 17.43 9.47 4.25
CA GLY A 24 18.13 8.21 3.97
C GLY A 24 17.31 6.94 4.19
N PHE A 25 15.99 7.04 4.40
CA PHE A 25 15.11 5.86 4.44
C PHE A 25 14.73 5.39 3.03
N GLU A 26 14.46 4.10 2.90
CA GLU A 26 13.85 3.54 1.69
C GLU A 26 12.32 3.55 1.83
N TYR A 27 11.61 3.86 0.73
CA TYR A 27 10.16 3.90 0.72
C TYR A 27 9.57 2.59 0.18
N PHE A 28 8.63 2.04 0.95
CA PHE A 28 7.85 0.87 0.55
C PHE A 28 6.35 1.13 0.78
N SER A 29 5.53 0.62 -0.13
CA SER A 29 4.09 0.91 -0.18
C SER A 29 3.30 -0.36 -0.47
N LEU A 30 2.50 -0.78 0.51
CA LEU A 30 1.54 -1.88 0.33
C LEU A 30 0.55 -1.62 -0.81
N SER A 31 0.20 -0.34 -1.05
CA SER A 31 -0.66 0.01 -2.18
C SER A 31 0.04 -0.18 -3.52
N ASP A 32 1.36 -0.04 -3.61
CA ASP A 32 2.09 -0.29 -4.85
C ASP A 32 2.15 -1.80 -5.15
N GLU A 33 2.33 -2.63 -4.12
CA GLU A 33 2.25 -4.09 -4.25
C GLU A 33 0.87 -4.57 -4.72
N ILE A 34 -0.22 -4.04 -4.15
CA ILE A 34 -1.59 -4.37 -4.61
C ILE A 34 -1.78 -3.98 -6.08
N ARG A 35 -1.25 -2.82 -6.51
CA ARG A 35 -1.32 -2.42 -7.92
C ARG A 35 -0.50 -3.35 -8.83
N ALA A 36 0.64 -3.85 -8.36
CA ALA A 36 1.45 -4.80 -9.11
C ALA A 36 0.69 -6.11 -9.31
N GLU A 37 0.05 -6.65 -8.27
CA GLU A 37 -0.78 -7.85 -8.35
C GLU A 37 -1.98 -7.68 -9.30
N LEU A 38 -2.69 -6.55 -9.21
CA LEU A 38 -3.78 -6.25 -10.14
C LEU A 38 -3.32 -6.22 -11.61
N ARG A 39 -2.17 -5.58 -11.88
CA ARG A 39 -1.59 -5.54 -13.23
C ARG A 39 -1.16 -6.92 -13.71
N LYS A 40 -0.58 -7.76 -12.84
CA LYS A 40 -0.26 -9.17 -13.18
C LYS A 40 -1.51 -9.96 -13.54
N ALA A 41 -2.64 -9.67 -12.91
CA ALA A 41 -3.95 -10.26 -13.21
C ALA A 41 -4.64 -9.61 -14.44
N GLY A 42 -4.03 -8.64 -15.10
CA GLY A 42 -4.62 -7.93 -16.25
C GLY A 42 -5.77 -6.99 -15.87
N VAL A 43 -5.88 -6.62 -14.59
CA VAL A 43 -6.91 -5.71 -14.07
C VAL A 43 -6.32 -4.31 -13.91
N GLU A 44 -6.97 -3.32 -14.53
CA GLU A 44 -6.55 -1.93 -14.38
C GLU A 44 -6.78 -1.45 -12.93
N PRO A 45 -5.77 -0.85 -12.27
CA PRO A 45 -5.93 -0.40 -10.89
C PRO A 45 -6.92 0.76 -10.74
N SER A 46 -8.13 0.45 -10.30
CA SER A 46 -9.11 1.42 -9.81
C SER A 46 -9.21 1.39 -8.29
N ARG A 47 -9.86 2.40 -7.70
CA ARG A 47 -10.10 2.43 -6.25
C ARG A 47 -10.87 1.19 -5.77
N GLU A 48 -11.90 0.81 -6.52
CA GLU A 48 -12.76 -0.33 -6.23
C GLU A 48 -11.97 -1.64 -6.38
N ALA A 49 -11.15 -1.76 -7.43
CA ALA A 49 -10.29 -2.93 -7.65
C ALA A 49 -9.26 -3.09 -6.52
N MET A 50 -8.60 -2.01 -6.10
CA MET A 50 -7.64 -2.08 -4.99
C MET A 50 -8.28 -2.44 -3.65
N ILE A 51 -9.49 -1.93 -3.37
CA ILE A 51 -10.24 -2.29 -2.16
C ILE A 51 -10.66 -3.76 -2.20
N ALA A 52 -11.16 -4.22 -3.34
CA ALA A 52 -11.58 -5.61 -3.51
C ALA A 52 -10.39 -6.57 -3.35
N GLU A 53 -9.27 -6.26 -3.99
CA GLU A 53 -8.05 -7.06 -3.91
C GLU A 53 -7.47 -7.07 -2.50
N GLY A 54 -7.43 -5.91 -1.82
CA GLY A 54 -7.00 -5.85 -0.43
C GLY A 54 -7.88 -6.67 0.52
N ARG A 55 -9.20 -6.75 0.26
CA ARG A 55 -10.12 -7.62 1.01
C ARG A 55 -9.88 -9.10 0.70
N ARG A 56 -9.65 -9.44 -0.57
CA ARG A 56 -9.33 -10.80 -1.01
C ARG A 56 -8.08 -11.32 -0.31
N LEU A 57 -6.99 -10.55 -0.35
CA LEU A 57 -5.73 -10.88 0.32
C LEU A 57 -5.92 -11.10 1.83
N ARG A 58 -6.64 -10.18 2.51
CA ARG A 58 -6.92 -10.33 3.94
C ARG A 58 -7.80 -11.54 4.27
N SER A 59 -8.70 -11.91 3.37
CA SER A 59 -9.54 -13.10 3.54
C SER A 59 -8.76 -14.40 3.35
N GLU A 60 -7.75 -14.41 2.49
CA GLU A 60 -6.98 -15.60 2.14
C GLU A 60 -5.79 -15.83 3.09
N PHE A 61 -5.10 -14.76 3.47
CA PHE A 61 -3.83 -14.82 4.20
C PHE A 61 -3.89 -14.21 5.61
N GLY A 62 -5.07 -13.72 6.03
CA GLY A 62 -5.29 -13.09 7.33
C GLY A 62 -5.13 -11.58 7.32
N LEU A 63 -5.56 -10.93 8.42
CA LEU A 63 -5.61 -9.47 8.50
C LEU A 63 -4.24 -8.81 8.43
N ASP A 64 -3.18 -9.50 8.84
CA ASP A 64 -1.83 -8.96 8.95
C ASP A 64 -1.05 -8.96 7.62
N VAL A 65 -1.59 -9.55 6.55
CA VAL A 65 -0.93 -9.61 5.23
C VAL A 65 -0.69 -8.24 4.60
N LEU A 66 -1.40 -7.21 5.06
CA LEU A 66 -1.26 -5.81 4.64
C LEU A 66 -1.07 -4.89 5.85
N ALA A 67 -0.25 -5.33 6.81
CA ALA A 67 0.15 -4.57 7.99
C ALA A 67 1.49 -3.85 7.77
#